data_AF-A0A0F2J947-F1
#
_entry.id   AF-A0A0F2J947-F1
#
_cell.length_a   1.000
_cell.length_b   1.000
_cell.length_c   1.000
_cell.angle_alpha   90.00
_cell.angle_beta   90.00
_cell.angle_gamma   90.00
#
_symmetry.space_group_name_H-M   'P 1'
#
loop_
_entity.id
_entity.type
_entity.pdbx_description
1 polymer ?
#
loop_
_entity_poly.entity_id
_entity_poly.type
_entity_poly.pdbx_seq_one_letter_code
_entity_poly.pdbx_strand_id
1 'polypeptide(L)'
;MALEEEVVQFLKEVKELIRKGRWDFIPRKKNMEGLAALGLTILLAKREIMTLSVRHYDRGPLQDNDKPGELWEFIKDIDSQEAYIKLKINQRGCVCISFHPSIGLKTLPFAQNKGE
;
A
#
# COMPACT_ATOMS: atom_id res chain seq x y z
N MET A 1 -5.72 -12.24 -10.06
CA MET A 1 -5.03 -12.17 -8.75
C MET A 1 -3.57 -12.42 -9.02
N ALA A 2 -2.69 -11.52 -8.59
CA ALA A 2 -1.25 -11.68 -8.73
C ALA A 2 -0.74 -12.96 -8.04
N LEU A 3 0.33 -13.54 -8.57
CA LEU A 3 1.18 -14.52 -7.91
C LEU A 3 2.06 -13.85 -6.85
N GLU A 4 2.50 -14.61 -5.86
CA GLU A 4 3.38 -14.12 -4.78
C GLU A 4 4.65 -13.46 -5.33
N GLU A 5 5.26 -14.04 -6.36
CA GLU A 5 6.46 -13.50 -7.01
C GLU A 5 6.25 -12.12 -7.64
N GLU A 6 5.07 -11.89 -8.24
CA GLU A 6 4.70 -10.60 -8.84
C GLU A 6 4.55 -9.53 -7.77
N VAL A 7 3.91 -9.86 -6.64
CA VAL A 7 3.80 -8.96 -5.47
C VAL A 7 5.18 -8.64 -4.91
N VAL A 8 6.05 -9.64 -4.78
CA VAL A 8 7.42 -9.46 -4.29
C VAL A 8 8.22 -8.55 -5.22
N GLN A 9 8.10 -8.74 -6.53
CA GLN A 9 8.78 -7.91 -7.52
C GLN A 9 8.28 -6.47 -7.49
N PHE A 10 6.97 -6.26 -7.42
CA PHE A 10 6.37 -4.94 -7.26
C PHE A 10 6.87 -4.23 -5.99
N LEU A 11 6.86 -4.91 -4.84
CA LEU A 11 7.33 -4.35 -3.57
C LEU A 11 8.84 -4.04 -3.58
N LYS A 12 9.66 -4.85 -4.27
CA LYS A 12 11.09 -4.53 -4.48
C LYS A 12 11.25 -3.21 -5.23
N GLU A 13 10.50 -3.02 -6.32
CA GLU A 13 10.55 -1.80 -7.12
C GLU A 13 10.04 -0.57 -6.35
N VAL A 14 8.92 -0.70 -5.62
CA VAL A 14 8.41 0.35 -4.72
C VAL A 14 9.50 0.82 -3.75
N LYS A 15 10.17 -0.11 -3.08
CA LYS A 15 11.21 0.21 -2.09
C LYS A 15 12.43 0.85 -2.74
N GLU A 16 12.84 0.37 -3.92
CA GLU A 16 13.91 0.97 -4.72
C GLU A 16 13.62 2.42 -5.11
N LEU A 17 12.42 2.70 -5.63
CA LEU A 17 11.99 4.04 -6.01
C LEU A 17 11.96 4.99 -4.81
N ILE A 18 11.45 4.53 -3.68
CA ILE A 18 11.42 5.32 -2.44
C ILE A 18 12.84 5.65 -1.95
N ARG A 19 13.78 4.70 -2.02
CA ARG A 19 15.20 4.94 -1.66
C ARG A 19 15.86 5.98 -2.57
N LYS A 20 15.52 5.96 -3.86
CA LYS A 20 15.98 6.94 -4.86
C LYS A 20 15.28 8.31 -4.73
N GLY A 21 14.43 8.51 -3.71
CA GLY A 21 13.67 9.74 -3.51
C GLY A 21 12.49 9.93 -4.46
N ARG A 22 12.20 8.94 -5.33
CA ARG A 22 11.10 8.97 -6.30
C ARG A 22 9.83 8.43 -5.67
N TRP A 23 9.19 9.27 -4.86
CA TRP A 23 7.96 8.91 -4.18
C TRP A 23 7.02 10.12 -4.08
N ASP A 24 5.73 9.86 -4.07
CA ASP A 24 4.67 10.86 -4.00
C ASP A 24 3.50 10.35 -3.14
N PHE A 25 2.85 11.26 -2.41
CA PHE A 25 1.68 10.95 -1.58
C PHE A 25 0.56 11.89 -1.98
N ILE A 26 -0.58 11.35 -2.43
CA ILE A 26 -1.70 12.18 -2.87
C ILE A 26 -2.49 12.68 -1.64
N PRO A 27 -2.44 13.98 -1.29
CA PRO A 27 -2.97 14.49 -0.02
C PRO A 27 -4.46 14.81 -0.11
N ARG A 28 -5.28 13.82 -0.48
CA ARG A 28 -6.75 13.97 -0.44
C ARG A 28 -7.24 14.06 1.01
N LYS A 29 -8.34 14.78 1.24
CA LYS A 29 -8.97 14.91 2.57
C LYS A 29 -9.07 13.57 3.31
N LYS A 30 -9.61 12.53 2.65
CA LYS A 30 -9.73 11.16 3.21
C LYS A 30 -8.38 10.56 3.64
N ASN A 31 -7.31 10.80 2.88
CA ASN A 31 -5.99 10.28 3.23
C ASN A 31 -5.41 11.04 4.42
N MET A 32 -5.57 12.37 4.46
CA MET A 32 -5.06 13.19 5.57
C MET A 32 -5.79 12.89 6.88
N GLU A 33 -7.12 12.79 6.84
CA GLU A 33 -7.94 12.37 7.98
C GLU A 33 -7.64 10.92 8.39
N GLY A 34 -7.43 10.04 7.41
CA GLY A 34 -7.05 8.64 7.64
C GLY A 34 -5.69 8.49 8.32
N LEU A 35 -4.69 9.25 7.88
CA LEU A 35 -3.38 9.28 8.55
C LEU A 35 -3.52 9.79 9.99
N ALA A 36 -4.29 10.86 10.22
CA ALA A 36 -4.54 11.38 11.56
C ALA A 36 -5.22 10.33 12.47
N ALA A 37 -6.21 9.60 11.97
CA ALA A 37 -6.89 8.52 12.70
C ALA A 37 -5.95 7.35 13.05
N LEU A 38 -4.98 7.07 12.17
CA LEU A 38 -3.93 6.06 12.40
C LEU A 38 -2.75 6.59 13.25
N GLY A 39 -2.76 7.86 13.67
CA GLY A 39 -1.65 8.47 14.41
C GLY A 39 -0.39 8.70 13.56
N LEU A 40 -0.52 8.77 12.24
CA LEU A 40 0.60 8.84 11.31
C LEU A 40 0.79 10.24 10.71
N THR A 41 2.04 10.58 10.46
CA THR A 41 2.41 11.64 9.52
C THR A 41 2.66 11.03 8.13
N ILE A 42 2.73 11.86 7.08
CA ILE A 42 3.13 11.43 5.74
C ILE A 42 4.52 10.74 5.76
N LEU A 43 5.44 11.21 6.61
CA LEU A 43 6.76 10.59 6.78
C LEU A 43 6.68 9.20 7.42
N LEU A 44 5.81 9.02 8.42
CA LEU A 44 5.59 7.70 9.02
C LEU A 44 4.89 6.77 8.02
N ALA A 45 3.88 7.25 7.27
CA ALA A 45 3.24 6.49 6.19
C ALA A 45 4.24 5.96 5.15
N LYS A 46 5.24 6.78 4.78
CA LYS A 46 6.36 6.35 3.93
C LYS A 46 7.15 5.19 4.55
N ARG A 47 7.42 5.23 5.86
CA ARG A 47 8.11 4.14 6.59
C ARG A 47 7.26 2.87 6.64
N GLU A 48 5.95 3.01 6.80
CA GLU A 48 4.99 1.89 6.78
C GLU A 48 4.94 1.21 5.40
N ILE A 49 4.99 1.98 4.31
CA ILE A 49 5.09 1.44 2.95
C ILE A 49 6.40 0.67 2.74
N MET A 50 7.52 1.18 3.27
CA MET A 50 8.83 0.51 3.15
C MET A 50 8.90 -0.85 3.86
N THR A 51 8.00 -1.10 4.81
CA THR A 51 7.89 -2.36 5.56
C THR A 51 6.79 -3.28 5.05
N LEU A 52 6.11 -2.92 3.94
CA LEU A 52 5.18 -3.83 3.27
C LEU A 52 5.87 -5.13 2.83
N SER A 53 5.10 -6.20 2.85
CA SER A 53 5.52 -7.57 2.51
C SER A 53 4.38 -8.23 1.75
N VAL A 54 4.66 -9.37 1.14
CA VAL A 54 3.63 -10.15 0.43
C VAL A 54 2.44 -10.50 1.32
N ARG A 55 2.65 -10.69 2.63
CA ARG A 55 1.58 -11.00 3.59
C ARG A 55 0.55 -9.88 3.75
N HIS A 56 0.93 -8.65 3.43
CA HIS A 56 0.05 -7.49 3.50
C HIS A 56 -0.75 -7.29 2.21
N TYR A 57 -0.42 -8.01 1.13
CA TYR A 57 -1.11 -7.84 -0.15
C TYR A 57 -2.56 -8.30 -0.05
N ASP A 58 -3.47 -7.46 -0.53
CA ASP A 58 -4.89 -7.76 -0.59
C ASP A 58 -5.32 -8.07 -2.03
N ARG A 59 -5.12 -7.12 -2.95
CA ARG A 59 -5.62 -7.17 -4.33
C ARG A 59 -4.68 -6.47 -5.30
N GLY A 60 -4.63 -6.97 -6.53
CA GLY A 60 -3.76 -6.43 -7.58
C GLY A 60 -3.30 -7.47 -8.60
N PRO A 61 -2.55 -7.02 -9.61
CA PRO A 61 -2.70 -5.68 -10.17
C PRO A 61 -4.16 -5.44 -10.60
N LEU A 62 -4.68 -4.24 -10.35
CA LEU A 62 -6.00 -3.79 -10.81
C LEU A 62 -5.80 -2.69 -11.85
N GLN A 63 -6.57 -2.73 -12.94
CA GLN A 63 -6.56 -1.65 -13.92
C GLN A 63 -7.02 -0.34 -13.27
N ASP A 64 -6.22 0.72 -13.40
CA ASP A 64 -6.64 2.07 -13.04
C ASP A 64 -7.50 2.64 -14.19
N ASN A 65 -8.81 2.70 -13.98
CA ASN A 65 -9.77 3.18 -14.97
C ASN A 65 -9.69 4.70 -15.21
N ASP A 66 -9.08 5.46 -14.30
CA ASP A 66 -8.95 6.91 -14.43
C ASP A 66 -7.64 7.31 -15.15
N LYS A 67 -6.57 6.52 -14.98
CA LYS A 67 -5.22 6.83 -15.51
C LYS A 67 -4.45 5.57 -15.92
N PRO A 68 -3.62 5.60 -16.98
CA PRO A 68 -2.82 4.44 -17.39
C PRO A 68 -1.97 3.85 -16.26
N GLY A 69 -1.97 2.51 -16.12
CA GLY A 69 -1.17 1.74 -15.19
C GLY A 69 -1.99 0.95 -14.17
N GLU A 70 -1.30 0.30 -13.23
CA GLU A 70 -1.90 -0.68 -12.32
C GLU A 70 -1.91 -0.21 -10.86
N LEU A 71 -2.96 -0.58 -10.13
CA LEU A 71 -3.14 -0.32 -8.71
C LEU A 71 -2.91 -1.61 -7.92
N TRP A 72 -2.21 -1.46 -6.80
CA TRP A 72 -1.91 -2.53 -5.87
C TRP A 72 -2.39 -2.14 -4.48
N GLU A 73 -3.17 -3.01 -3.86
CA GLU A 73 -3.85 -2.78 -2.60
C GLU A 73 -3.28 -3.69 -1.51
N PHE A 74 -3.04 -3.10 -0.34
CA PHE A 74 -2.47 -3.76 0.81
C PHE A 74 -3.28 -3.44 2.07
N ILE A 75 -3.42 -4.43 2.95
CA ILE A 75 -3.91 -4.24 4.32
C ILE A 75 -2.75 -4.51 5.28
N LYS A 76 -2.51 -3.59 6.21
CA LYS A 76 -1.44 -3.71 7.19
C LYS A 76 -1.91 -3.28 8.57
N ASP A 77 -1.62 -4.08 9.60
CA ASP A 77 -1.81 -3.67 10.99
C ASP A 77 -0.78 -2.61 11.40
N ILE A 78 -1.27 -1.48 11.91
CA ILE A 78 -0.48 -0.37 12.45
C ILE A 78 -1.12 0.02 13.79
N ASP A 79 -0.40 -0.17 14.89
CA ASP A 79 -0.89 0.11 16.25
C ASP A 79 -2.30 -0.46 16.52
N SER A 80 -2.47 -1.75 16.19
CA SER A 80 -3.74 -2.49 16.32
C SER A 80 -4.90 -1.99 15.45
N GLN A 81 -4.63 -1.12 14.48
CA GLN A 81 -5.59 -0.70 13.46
C GLN A 81 -5.17 -1.21 12.08
N GLU A 82 -6.09 -1.85 11.36
CA GLU A 82 -5.87 -2.23 9.97
C GLU A 82 -5.87 -0.98 9.09
N ALA A 83 -4.79 -0.74 8.37
CA ALA A 83 -4.67 0.32 7.38
C ALA A 83 -4.81 -0.25 5.96
N TYR A 84 -5.67 0.37 5.17
CA TYR A 84 -5.74 0.17 3.72
C TYR A 84 -4.77 1.12 3.00
N ILE A 85 -3.91 0.54 2.18
CA ILE A 85 -2.86 1.24 1.44
C ILE A 85 -2.99 0.89 -0.04
N LYS A 86 -3.09 1.90 -0.91
CA LYS A 86 -3.14 1.72 -2.36
C LYS A 86 -1.97 2.42 -3.04
N LEU A 87 -1.19 1.64 -3.79
CA LEU A 87 0.03 2.08 -4.45
C LEU A 87 -0.07 1.93 -5.97
N LYS A 88 0.71 2.77 -6.66
CA LYS A 88 0.93 2.71 -8.11
C LYS A 88 2.35 3.15 -8.42
N ILE A 89 2.97 2.54 -9.43
CA ILE A 89 4.23 3.03 -9.98
C ILE A 89 3.93 3.79 -11.28
N ASN A 90 4.46 5.01 -11.41
CA ASN A 90 4.38 5.79 -12.65
C ASN A 90 5.63 6.67 -12.81
N GLN A 91 5.60 7.66 -13.71
CA GLN A 91 6.71 8.58 -13.97
C GLN A 91 7.23 9.31 -12.71
N ARG A 92 6.38 9.56 -11.70
CA ARG A 92 6.77 10.15 -10.41
C ARG A 92 7.53 9.18 -9.49
N GLY A 93 7.51 7.89 -9.79
CA GLY A 93 8.02 6.81 -8.94
C GLY A 93 6.90 6.07 -8.22
N CYS A 94 7.10 5.74 -6.95
CA CYS A 94 6.06 5.12 -6.11
C CYS A 94 5.05 6.18 -5.65
N VAL A 95 3.80 6.07 -6.08
CA VAL A 95 2.72 6.99 -5.71
C VAL A 95 1.76 6.29 -4.75
N CYS A 96 1.60 6.84 -3.55
CA CYS A 96 0.56 6.44 -2.61
C CYS A 96 -0.75 7.15 -2.95
N ILE A 97 -1.72 6.40 -3.46
CA ILE A 97 -3.01 6.89 -3.92
C ILE A 97 -4.01 6.98 -2.76
N SER A 98 -3.96 6.01 -1.85
CA SER A 98 -4.82 5.93 -0.67
C SER A 98 -4.07 5.37 0.53
N PHE A 99 -4.30 5.97 1.70
CA PHE A 99 -3.79 5.48 2.99
C PHE A 99 -4.77 5.93 4.08
N HIS A 100 -5.54 5.00 4.64
CA HIS A 100 -6.54 5.26 5.67
C HIS A 100 -6.93 3.97 6.40
N PRO A 101 -7.66 4.01 7.54
CA PRO A 101 -8.19 2.82 8.18
C PRO A 101 -9.00 1.94 7.21
N SER A 102 -8.82 0.63 7.31
CA SER A 102 -9.59 -0.38 6.58
C SER A 102 -10.91 -0.62 7.30
N ILE A 103 -12.01 -0.64 6.53
CA ILE A 103 -13.37 -0.89 7.04
C ILE A 103 -14.11 -1.96 6.21
N GLY A 104 -13.44 -2.51 5.20
CA GLY A 104 -14.06 -3.37 4.19
C GLY A 104 -13.59 -4.81 4.23
N LEU A 105 -14.22 -5.64 3.41
CA LEU A 105 -13.78 -7.01 3.18
C LEU A 105 -12.38 -7.03 2.58
N LYS A 106 -11.57 -7.96 3.05
CA LYS A 106 -10.20 -8.22 2.60
C LYS A 106 -10.08 -9.70 2.23
N THR A 107 -9.24 -9.98 1.24
CA THR A 107 -8.94 -11.32 0.74
C THR A 107 -7.62 -11.83 1.28
N LEU A 108 -6.61 -10.96 1.43
CA LEU A 108 -5.28 -11.29 1.98
C LEU A 108 -4.74 -12.68 1.57
N PRO A 109 -4.58 -12.97 0.25
CA PRO A 109 -4.34 -14.33 -0.23
C PRO A 109 -3.00 -14.96 0.22
N PHE A 110 -2.06 -14.15 0.72
CA PHE A 110 -0.76 -14.60 1.21
C PHE A 110 -0.57 -14.37 2.71
N ALA A 111 -1.62 -13.98 3.44
CA ALA A 111 -1.57 -13.96 4.89
C ALA A 111 -1.51 -15.41 5.37
N GLN A 112 -0.36 -15.85 5.88
CA GLN A 112 -0.30 -17.14 6.57
C GLN A 112 -1.25 -17.08 7.77
N ASN A 113 -2.05 -18.13 7.94
CA ASN A 113 -2.84 -18.34 9.15
C ASN A 113 -1.91 -18.18 10.35
N LYS A 114 -2.33 -17.43 11.37
CA LYS A 114 -1.79 -17.63 12.72
C LYS A 114 -2.04 -19.11 13.03
N GLY A 115 -1.00 -19.92 12.89
CA GLY A 115 -0.98 -21.28 13.42
C GLY A 115 -0.96 -21.19 14.93
N GLU A 116 -1.98 -21.84 15.51
CA GLU A 116 -2.04 -22.44 16.85
C GLU A 116 -1.90 -21.54 18.08
#